data_AF-A0AAW4HWZ7-F1
#
_entry.id   AF-A0AAW4HWZ7-F1
#
_cell.length_a   1.000
_cell.length_b   1.000
_cell.length_c   1.000
_cell.angle_alpha   90.00
_cell.angle_beta   90.00
_cell.angle_gamma   90.00
#
_symmetry.space_group_name_H-M   'P 1'
#
loop_
_entity.id
_entity.type
_entity.pdbx_description
1 polymer ?
#
loop_
_entity_poly.entity_id
_entity_poly.type
_entity_poly.pdbx_seq_one_letter_code
_entity_poly.pdbx_strand_id
1 'polypeptide(L)'
;MKNKWFIKWLGYVKVRIEGRGAERFVNECVRRNLLVWDVKKIADETLVFCILLRDVKKIKPIYRKNECKLYFIGRYGFPFWNKRLIKNSGFLIGFLIFFFGVIAMSNMVWKIEITGAKPETEYILMKELDKMGIKKGKLQFQMPNVEDVQRHLTDNINAITWAGLEVRGTTYHFKIVEKNEPKKEKEQRPQNLVAKKEAIITKTFVEVGKPVVLKNDHVEKGQILVSGIYGNEESPTIVSAKGIVYGETWYTSKVDVPLKTQFQVYTGNVYNEHFLKFWDTKIKIWGFQHDKYKRSRTESVKHDVKLFGFTLPIAYEKDVVREEEEANREYTEKQALKVAKEMAEKELKKKLDEHAMIVSDKILSKEVEAGQLKVTLHYTVVENIAEPQPISESDIQGD
;
A
#
# COMPACT_ATOMS: atom_id res chain seq x y z
N MET A 1 23.91 -8.84 58.24
CA MET A 1 22.86 -7.99 57.62
C MET A 1 21.56 -8.77 57.57
N LYS A 2 20.69 -8.63 58.58
CA LYS A 2 19.48 -9.46 58.73
C LYS A 2 18.35 -8.95 57.85
N ASN A 3 17.64 -9.87 57.20
CA ASN A 3 16.58 -9.71 56.18
C ASN A 3 15.50 -8.66 56.52
N LYS A 4 15.82 -7.37 56.37
CA LYS A 4 14.88 -6.25 56.53
C LYS A 4 13.66 -6.38 55.59
N TRP A 5 13.83 -7.04 54.44
CA TRP A 5 12.75 -7.28 53.48
C TRP A 5 11.72 -8.30 54.00
N PHE A 6 12.17 -9.39 54.61
CA PHE A 6 11.29 -10.42 55.18
C PHE A 6 10.42 -9.85 56.32
N ILE A 7 11.00 -8.98 57.16
CA ILE A 7 10.29 -8.27 58.23
C ILE A 7 9.23 -7.31 57.68
N LYS A 8 9.52 -6.62 56.56
CA LYS A 8 8.54 -5.75 55.86
C LYS A 8 7.41 -6.55 55.23
N TRP A 9 7.68 -7.76 54.74
CA TRP A 9 6.67 -8.64 54.11
C TRP A 9 5.72 -9.25 55.14
N LEU A 10 6.22 -9.75 56.27
CA LEU A 10 5.40 -10.28 57.39
C LEU A 10 4.67 -9.20 58.19
N GLY A 11 5.15 -7.96 58.13
CA GLY A 11 4.63 -6.84 58.91
C GLY A 11 5.14 -6.81 60.35
N TYR A 12 5.28 -5.60 60.87
CA TYR A 12 5.77 -5.35 62.22
C TYR A 12 5.04 -4.18 62.88
N VAL A 13 5.13 -4.13 64.19
CA VAL A 13 4.48 -3.12 65.03
C VAL A 13 5.54 -2.47 65.92
N LYS A 14 5.48 -1.14 66.00
CA LYS A 14 6.32 -0.34 66.88
C LYS A 14 5.58 -0.11 68.19
N VAL A 15 6.21 -0.49 69.28
CA VAL A 15 5.61 -0.54 70.62
C VAL A 15 6.39 0.40 71.55
N ARG A 16 5.66 1.20 72.34
CA ARG A 16 6.17 1.94 73.50
C ARG A 16 5.87 1.16 74.75
N ILE A 17 6.83 1.10 75.66
CA ILE A 17 6.62 0.61 77.01
C ILE A 17 7.07 1.68 77.99
N GLU A 18 6.22 1.94 78.98
CA GLU A 18 6.45 2.89 80.07
C GLU A 18 6.32 2.16 81.42
N GLY A 19 7.35 2.23 82.26
CA GLY A 19 7.35 1.74 83.64
C GLY A 19 8.72 1.26 84.13
N ARG A 20 8.85 1.16 85.46
CA ARG A 20 10.07 0.75 86.21
C ARG A 20 10.72 -0.56 85.78
N GLY A 21 10.04 -1.40 84.99
CA GLY A 21 10.49 -2.72 84.52
C GLY A 21 10.71 -2.84 83.02
N ALA A 22 10.79 -1.73 82.26
CA ALA A 22 10.83 -1.75 80.80
C ALA A 22 11.97 -2.61 80.21
N GLU A 23 13.17 -2.56 80.80
CA GLU A 23 14.32 -3.36 80.34
C GLU A 23 14.13 -4.87 80.61
N ARG A 24 13.56 -5.22 81.77
CA ARG A 24 13.24 -6.62 82.12
C ARG A 24 12.23 -7.21 81.15
N PHE A 25 11.25 -6.42 80.71
CA PHE A 25 10.26 -6.83 79.73
C PHE A 25 10.91 -7.16 78.38
N VAL A 26 11.83 -6.33 77.89
CA VAL A 26 12.53 -6.58 76.62
C VAL A 26 13.38 -7.85 76.71
N ASN A 27 14.08 -8.04 77.83
CA ASN A 27 14.87 -9.24 78.08
C ASN A 27 14.01 -10.52 78.12
N GLU A 28 12.83 -10.46 78.74
CA GLU A 28 11.88 -11.57 78.76
C GLU A 28 11.31 -11.90 77.37
N CYS A 29 11.12 -10.87 76.54
CA CYS A 29 10.74 -11.05 75.13
C CYS A 29 11.84 -11.77 74.34
N VAL A 30 13.11 -11.40 74.55
CA VAL A 30 14.26 -12.09 73.93
C VAL A 30 14.37 -13.54 74.42
N ARG A 31 14.19 -13.81 75.72
CA ARG A 31 14.20 -15.17 76.29
C ARG A 31 13.15 -16.10 75.69
N ARG A 32 12.00 -15.55 75.28
CA ARG A 32 10.92 -16.30 74.62
C ARG A 32 11.08 -16.39 73.10
N ASN A 33 12.29 -16.14 72.60
CA ASN A 33 12.61 -16.11 71.17
C ASN A 33 11.73 -15.14 70.35
N LEU A 34 11.27 -14.05 70.97
CA LEU A 34 10.59 -12.99 70.24
C LEU A 34 11.64 -12.10 69.59
N LEU A 35 11.52 -11.90 68.27
CA LEU A 35 12.43 -11.07 67.53
C LEU A 35 12.13 -9.59 67.81
N VAL A 36 12.96 -8.97 68.64
CA VAL A 36 12.89 -7.55 69.00
C VAL A 36 14.05 -6.81 68.33
N TRP A 37 13.77 -5.67 67.69
CA TRP A 37 14.78 -4.83 67.04
C TRP A 37 14.46 -3.34 67.16
N ASP A 38 15.45 -2.49 66.86
CA ASP A 38 15.35 -1.03 66.94
C ASP A 38 14.89 -0.55 68.34
N VAL A 39 15.53 -1.09 69.38
CA VAL A 39 15.28 -0.69 70.77
C VAL A 39 15.92 0.67 71.02
N LYS A 40 15.11 1.66 71.42
CA LYS A 40 15.54 3.01 71.76
C LYS A 40 15.00 3.41 73.11
N LYS A 41 15.89 3.92 73.98
CA LYS A 41 15.51 4.54 75.26
C LYS A 41 15.16 6.01 75.02
N ILE A 42 13.95 6.41 75.41
CA ILE A 42 13.44 7.78 75.24
C ILE A 42 13.52 8.54 76.57
N ALA A 43 13.28 7.86 77.70
CA ALA A 43 13.39 8.39 79.05
C ALA A 43 13.77 7.25 80.02
N ASP A 44 14.05 7.56 81.29
CA ASP A 44 14.55 6.57 82.27
C ASP A 44 13.65 5.36 82.48
N GLU A 45 12.35 5.50 82.23
CA GLU A 45 11.37 4.39 82.31
C GLU A 45 10.64 4.12 80.99
N THR A 46 11.12 4.67 79.86
CA THR A 46 10.41 4.58 78.57
C THR A 46 11.28 4.00 77.46
N LEU A 47 10.89 2.83 76.97
CA LEU A 47 11.54 2.14 75.85
C LEU A 47 10.60 2.05 74.64
N VAL A 48 11.19 2.14 73.45
CA VAL A 48 10.51 1.88 72.18
C VAL A 48 11.24 0.80 71.44
N PHE A 49 10.50 -0.19 70.94
CA PHE A 49 11.08 -1.27 70.13
C PHE A 49 10.08 -1.75 69.08
N CYS A 50 10.57 -2.50 68.10
CA CYS A 50 9.77 -3.12 67.07
C CYS A 50 9.65 -4.63 67.29
N ILE A 51 8.47 -5.18 67.02
CA ILE A 51 8.21 -6.63 67.03
C ILE A 51 7.41 -7.03 65.79
N LEU A 52 7.55 -8.28 65.34
CA LEU A 52 6.75 -8.86 64.26
C LEU A 52 5.26 -8.91 64.62
N LEU A 53 4.41 -8.70 63.62
CA LEU A 53 2.94 -8.69 63.78
C LEU A 53 2.40 -10.00 64.38
N ARG A 54 2.94 -11.14 63.95
CA ARG A 54 2.56 -12.48 64.45
C ARG A 54 2.81 -12.67 65.94
N ASP A 55 3.80 -11.96 66.48
CA ASP A 55 4.28 -12.13 67.85
C ASP A 55 3.62 -11.16 68.84
N VAL A 56 2.79 -10.22 68.35
CA VAL A 56 2.00 -9.29 69.18
C VAL A 56 1.07 -10.01 70.16
N LYS A 57 0.49 -11.15 69.77
CA LYS A 57 -0.37 -11.94 70.68
C LYS A 57 0.42 -12.58 71.82
N LYS A 58 1.68 -12.94 71.59
CA LYS A 58 2.56 -13.59 72.58
C LYS A 58 3.08 -12.61 73.64
N ILE A 59 3.00 -11.30 73.37
CA ILE A 59 3.36 -10.24 74.33
C ILE A 59 2.33 -10.09 75.46
N LYS A 60 1.04 -10.33 75.19
CA LYS A 60 -0.04 -10.13 76.17
C LYS A 60 0.22 -10.79 77.55
N PRO A 61 0.66 -12.06 77.64
CA PRO A 61 0.96 -12.68 78.95
C PRO A 61 2.23 -12.12 79.63
N ILE A 62 3.15 -11.52 78.87
CA ILE A 62 4.41 -10.95 79.40
C ILE A 62 4.14 -9.58 80.05
N TYR A 63 3.26 -8.78 79.45
CA TYR A 63 2.89 -7.49 80.03
C TYR A 63 2.07 -7.68 81.32
N ARG A 64 1.21 -8.70 81.42
CA ARG A 64 0.40 -8.93 82.64
C ARG A 64 1.24 -9.28 83.88
N LYS A 65 2.48 -9.76 83.71
CA LYS A 65 3.41 -10.07 84.81
C LYS A 65 4.32 -8.89 85.20
N ASN A 66 4.39 -7.86 84.38
CA ASN A 66 5.26 -6.70 84.60
C ASN A 66 4.39 -5.45 84.78
N GLU A 67 4.65 -4.62 85.79
CA GLU A 67 3.92 -3.37 86.04
C GLU A 67 4.28 -2.28 84.99
N CYS A 68 3.94 -2.54 83.73
CA CYS A 68 4.31 -1.68 82.61
C CYS A 68 3.10 -1.37 81.73
N LYS A 69 3.00 -0.12 81.27
CA LYS A 69 1.99 0.33 80.30
C LYS A 69 2.54 0.16 78.88
N LEU A 70 1.77 -0.51 78.02
CA LEU A 70 2.17 -0.80 76.64
C LEU A 70 1.29 -0.02 75.67
N TYR A 71 1.92 0.79 74.81
CA TYR A 71 1.25 1.58 73.77
C TYR A 71 1.72 1.15 72.38
N PHE A 72 0.79 0.95 71.46
CA PHE A 72 1.11 0.67 70.06
C PHE A 72 1.24 1.99 69.29
N ILE A 73 2.47 2.38 68.93
CA ILE A 73 2.76 3.67 68.28
C ILE A 73 2.49 3.61 66.77
N GLY A 74 2.76 2.48 66.13
CA GLY A 74 2.63 2.38 64.67
C GLY A 74 2.64 0.96 64.14
N ARG A 75 1.96 0.77 62.99
CA ARG A 75 1.83 -0.52 62.29
C ARG A 75 2.44 -0.38 60.90
N TYR A 76 3.35 -1.28 60.52
CA TYR A 76 4.15 -1.16 59.30
C TYR A 76 4.26 -2.50 58.56
N GLY A 77 4.28 -2.48 57.22
CA GLY A 77 4.51 -3.65 56.37
C GLY A 77 3.36 -3.99 55.41
N PHE A 78 3.58 -5.02 54.58
CA PHE A 78 2.66 -5.43 53.50
C PHE A 78 1.21 -5.73 53.95
N PRO A 79 0.97 -6.41 55.10
CA PRO A 79 -0.39 -6.66 55.58
C PRO A 79 -1.19 -5.38 55.91
N PHE A 80 -0.49 -4.26 56.12
CA PHE A 80 -1.10 -2.96 56.41
C PHE A 80 -1.20 -2.05 55.17
N TRP A 81 -0.49 -2.37 54.08
CA TRP A 81 -0.63 -1.69 52.77
C TRP A 81 -1.92 -2.05 52.03
N ASN A 82 -2.49 -3.22 52.29
CA ASN A 82 -3.68 -3.72 51.59
C ASN A 82 -4.91 -2.80 51.74
N LYS A 83 -5.14 -2.21 52.93
CA LYS A 83 -6.29 -1.30 53.14
C LYS A 83 -6.22 0.00 52.33
N ARG A 84 -5.01 0.44 51.93
CA ARG A 84 -4.81 1.68 51.15
C ARG A 84 -4.91 1.42 49.64
N LEU A 85 -4.46 0.24 49.19
CA LEU A 85 -4.62 -0.23 47.82
C LEU A 85 -6.07 -0.58 47.48
N ILE A 86 -6.83 -1.17 48.40
CA ILE A 86 -8.26 -1.48 48.20
C ILE A 86 -9.10 -0.20 48.06
N LYS A 87 -8.75 0.89 48.77
CA LYS A 87 -9.43 2.19 48.64
C LYS A 87 -9.18 2.85 47.28
N ASN A 88 -8.13 2.43 46.56
CA ASN A 88 -7.78 2.88 45.22
C ASN A 88 -7.74 1.69 44.24
N SER A 89 -8.75 0.81 44.34
CA SER A 89 -8.87 -0.42 43.54
C SER A 89 -8.78 -0.17 42.03
N GLY A 90 -9.22 1.01 41.57
CA GLY A 90 -9.09 1.45 40.17
C GLY A 90 -7.65 1.46 39.66
N PHE A 91 -6.65 1.78 40.50
CA PHE A 91 -5.24 1.75 40.07
C PHE A 91 -4.73 0.34 39.83
N LEU A 92 -5.10 -0.62 40.69
CA LEU A 92 -4.69 -2.01 40.54
C LEU A 92 -5.41 -2.68 39.36
N ILE A 93 -6.70 -2.41 39.18
CA ILE A 93 -7.48 -2.86 38.03
C ILE A 93 -6.90 -2.26 36.74
N GLY A 94 -6.62 -0.95 36.73
CA GLY A 94 -6.01 -0.27 35.58
C GLY A 94 -4.63 -0.84 35.25
N PHE A 95 -3.80 -1.13 36.26
CA PHE A 95 -2.51 -1.78 36.06
C PHE A 95 -2.63 -3.18 35.45
N LEU A 96 -3.61 -3.98 35.92
CA LEU A 96 -3.87 -5.30 35.35
C LEU A 96 -4.37 -5.20 33.89
N ILE A 97 -5.35 -4.32 33.62
CA ILE A 97 -5.86 -4.09 32.26
C ILE A 97 -4.74 -3.62 31.33
N PHE A 98 -3.89 -2.70 31.79
CA PHE A 98 -2.74 -2.25 31.03
C PHE A 98 -1.78 -3.40 30.71
N PHE A 99 -1.44 -4.22 31.69
CA PHE A 99 -0.55 -5.36 31.50
C PHE A 99 -1.13 -6.40 30.53
N PHE A 100 -2.41 -6.76 30.70
CA PHE A 100 -3.11 -7.65 29.75
C PHE A 100 -3.23 -7.02 28.35
N GLY A 101 -3.46 -5.72 28.26
CA GLY A 101 -3.51 -4.98 27.00
C GLY A 101 -2.18 -5.03 26.25
N VAL A 102 -1.06 -4.84 26.96
CA VAL A 102 0.29 -4.96 26.38
C VAL A 102 0.55 -6.38 25.88
N ILE A 103 0.20 -7.41 26.66
CA ILE A 103 0.34 -8.80 26.23
C ILE A 103 -0.51 -9.09 24.99
N ALA A 104 -1.77 -8.66 24.99
CA ALA A 104 -2.66 -8.84 23.85
C ALA A 104 -2.13 -8.14 22.59
N MET A 105 -1.73 -6.86 22.69
CA MET A 105 -1.18 -6.11 21.57
C MET A 105 0.14 -6.67 21.05
N SER A 106 0.99 -7.19 21.95
CA SER A 106 2.27 -7.80 21.59
C SER A 106 2.11 -9.16 20.90
N ASN A 107 0.99 -9.85 21.12
CA ASN A 107 0.71 -11.16 20.53
C ASN A 107 -0.39 -11.08 19.45
N MET A 108 -0.75 -9.89 18.97
CA MET A 108 -1.74 -9.72 17.92
C MET A 108 -1.07 -9.55 16.55
N VAL A 109 -1.66 -10.14 15.52
CA VAL A 109 -1.20 -9.97 14.13
C VAL A 109 -1.64 -8.60 13.61
N TRP A 110 -0.70 -7.68 13.42
CA TRP A 110 -0.98 -6.31 12.98
C TRP A 110 -0.87 -6.13 11.46
N LYS A 111 -0.01 -6.91 10.82
CA LYS A 111 0.27 -6.79 9.39
C LYS A 111 0.55 -8.16 8.79
N ILE A 112 0.02 -8.38 7.61
CA ILE A 112 0.31 -9.53 6.74
C ILE A 112 0.94 -8.92 5.50
N GLU A 113 2.17 -9.28 5.20
CA GLU A 113 2.91 -8.85 4.01
C GLU A 113 3.10 -10.04 3.09
N ILE A 114 2.71 -9.90 1.83
CA ILE A 114 2.86 -10.93 0.81
C ILE A 114 3.87 -10.41 -0.22
N THR A 115 4.88 -11.22 -0.51
CA THR A 115 5.97 -10.90 -1.46
C THR A 115 6.10 -12.02 -2.49
N GLY A 116 6.35 -11.66 -3.75
CA GLY A 116 6.56 -12.63 -4.83
C GLY A 116 5.29 -13.18 -5.50
N ALA A 117 4.11 -12.63 -5.16
CA ALA A 117 2.84 -12.97 -5.81
C ALA A 117 2.35 -11.83 -6.71
N LYS A 118 1.70 -12.19 -7.82
CA LYS A 118 0.90 -11.27 -8.64
C LYS A 118 -0.39 -10.90 -7.91
N PRO A 119 -1.03 -9.76 -8.24
CA PRO A 119 -2.25 -9.31 -7.56
C PRO A 119 -3.38 -10.35 -7.55
N GLU A 120 -3.53 -11.13 -8.61
CA GLU A 120 -4.54 -12.21 -8.70
C GLU A 120 -4.27 -13.33 -7.69
N THR A 121 -3.02 -13.80 -7.62
CA THR A 121 -2.58 -14.84 -6.68
C THR A 121 -2.63 -14.35 -5.24
N GLU A 122 -2.27 -13.08 -4.99
CA GLU A 122 -2.35 -12.46 -3.67
C GLU A 122 -3.79 -12.45 -3.15
N TYR A 123 -4.76 -12.12 -4.01
CA TYR A 123 -6.18 -12.16 -3.65
C TYR A 123 -6.65 -13.56 -3.25
N ILE A 124 -6.28 -14.57 -4.03
CA ILE A 124 -6.61 -15.98 -3.74
C ILE A 124 -5.97 -16.41 -2.41
N LEU A 125 -4.70 -16.06 -2.21
CA LEU A 125 -3.97 -16.38 -1.00
C LEU A 125 -4.60 -15.74 0.24
N MET A 126 -4.96 -14.45 0.16
CA MET A 126 -5.64 -13.76 1.26
C MET A 126 -6.98 -14.44 1.62
N LYS A 127 -7.73 -14.93 0.61
CA LYS A 127 -8.98 -15.66 0.82
C LYS A 127 -8.77 -17.00 1.52
N GLU A 128 -7.71 -17.73 1.18
CA GLU A 128 -7.36 -19.00 1.84
C GLU A 128 -6.85 -18.78 3.28
N LEU A 129 -6.01 -17.77 3.50
CA LEU A 129 -5.60 -17.33 4.84
C LEU A 129 -6.82 -16.99 5.71
N ASP A 130 -7.80 -16.33 5.12
CA ASP A 130 -9.04 -15.97 5.79
C ASP A 130 -9.86 -17.19 6.24
N LYS A 131 -9.90 -18.25 5.43
CA LYS A 131 -10.57 -19.53 5.76
C LYS A 131 -9.85 -20.27 6.89
N MET A 132 -8.51 -20.20 6.92
CA MET A 132 -7.69 -20.75 8.00
C MET A 132 -7.72 -19.89 9.28
N GLY A 133 -8.43 -18.76 9.26
CA GLY A 133 -8.54 -17.86 10.42
C GLY A 133 -7.32 -16.97 10.62
N ILE A 134 -6.39 -16.93 9.66
CA ILE A 134 -5.20 -16.08 9.67
C ILE A 134 -5.58 -14.70 9.14
N LYS A 135 -5.98 -13.82 10.07
CA LYS A 135 -6.42 -12.47 9.75
C LYS A 135 -5.74 -11.43 10.62
N LYS A 136 -5.69 -10.19 10.13
CA LYS A 136 -5.30 -9.04 10.95
C LYS A 136 -6.22 -8.91 12.18
N GLY A 137 -5.62 -8.71 13.34
CA GLY A 137 -6.34 -8.56 14.62
C GLY A 137 -6.51 -9.86 15.41
N LYS A 138 -6.09 -11.01 14.86
CA LYS A 138 -6.12 -12.27 15.60
C LYS A 138 -4.89 -12.44 16.48
N LEU A 139 -5.05 -13.21 17.56
CA LEU A 139 -3.98 -13.52 18.50
C LEU A 139 -3.14 -14.70 17.97
N GLN A 140 -1.82 -14.58 18.05
CA GLN A 140 -0.87 -15.54 17.48
C GLN A 140 -1.01 -16.94 18.06
N PHE A 141 -1.38 -17.08 19.34
CA PHE A 141 -1.59 -18.38 19.97
C PHE A 141 -2.87 -19.11 19.50
N GLN A 142 -3.74 -18.44 18.75
CA GLN A 142 -4.90 -19.08 18.11
C GLN A 142 -4.60 -19.52 16.67
N MET A 143 -3.39 -19.25 16.17
CA MET A 143 -3.01 -19.56 14.79
C MET A 143 -2.62 -21.03 14.63
N PRO A 144 -2.85 -21.61 13.44
CA PRO A 144 -2.30 -22.92 13.09
C PRO A 144 -0.78 -22.89 13.07
N ASN A 145 -0.16 -24.07 13.13
CA ASN A 145 1.28 -24.17 13.07
C ASN A 145 1.82 -23.68 11.72
N VAL A 146 3.02 -23.08 11.71
CA VAL A 146 3.62 -22.46 10.51
C VAL A 146 3.77 -23.48 9.38
N GLU A 147 4.22 -24.69 9.69
CA GLU A 147 4.40 -25.74 8.66
C GLU A 147 3.05 -26.17 8.04
N ASP A 148 1.99 -26.24 8.85
CA ASP A 148 0.65 -26.61 8.37
C ASP A 148 0.10 -25.55 7.43
N VAL A 149 0.31 -24.27 7.73
CA VAL A 149 -0.09 -23.16 6.87
C VAL A 149 0.67 -23.19 5.55
N GLN A 150 2.00 -23.37 5.59
CA GLN A 150 2.83 -23.44 4.39
C GLN A 150 2.40 -24.61 3.48
N ARG A 151 2.17 -25.78 4.07
CA ARG A 151 1.71 -26.97 3.34
C ARG A 151 0.32 -26.75 2.74
N HIS A 152 -0.63 -26.28 3.54
CA HIS A 152 -2.00 -26.03 3.07
C HIS A 152 -2.06 -25.04 1.91
N LEU A 153 -1.26 -23.96 1.96
CA LEU A 153 -1.21 -22.98 0.87
C LEU A 153 -0.60 -23.57 -0.41
N THR A 154 0.45 -24.38 -0.27
CA THR A 154 1.11 -25.02 -1.41
C THR A 154 0.22 -26.08 -2.07
N ASP A 155 -0.52 -26.86 -1.28
CA ASP A 155 -1.37 -27.95 -1.78
C ASP A 155 -2.68 -27.45 -2.42
N ASN A 156 -3.27 -26.37 -1.90
CA ASN A 156 -4.59 -25.88 -2.35
C ASN A 156 -4.54 -24.79 -3.42
N ILE A 157 -3.40 -24.11 -3.60
CA ILE A 157 -3.26 -23.04 -4.59
C ILE A 157 -2.36 -23.51 -5.73
N ASN A 158 -2.97 -24.03 -6.80
CA ASN A 158 -2.24 -24.57 -7.97
C ASN A 158 -1.30 -23.56 -8.65
N ALA A 159 -1.55 -22.26 -8.49
CA ALA A 159 -0.70 -21.19 -9.03
C ALA A 159 0.63 -21.02 -8.27
N ILE A 160 0.80 -21.64 -7.11
CA ILE A 160 1.97 -21.50 -6.23
C ILE A 160 2.81 -22.77 -6.31
N THR A 161 4.12 -22.62 -6.48
CA THR A 161 5.09 -23.72 -6.39
C THR A 161 5.56 -23.93 -4.95
N TRP A 162 5.72 -22.84 -4.20
CA TRP A 162 6.13 -22.88 -2.81
C TRP A 162 5.63 -21.64 -2.06
N ALA A 163 5.13 -21.85 -0.84
CA ALA A 163 4.73 -20.79 0.08
C ALA A 163 5.55 -20.86 1.37
N GLY A 164 6.38 -19.84 1.61
CA GLY A 164 7.09 -19.63 2.87
C GLY A 164 6.35 -18.66 3.78
N LEU A 165 6.29 -18.97 5.06
CA LEU A 165 5.78 -18.10 6.12
C LEU A 165 6.87 -17.85 7.16
N GLU A 166 7.20 -16.58 7.39
CA GLU A 166 8.14 -16.11 8.40
C GLU A 166 7.43 -15.13 9.35
N VAL A 167 7.41 -15.41 10.66
CA VAL A 167 6.79 -14.53 11.67
C VAL A 167 7.87 -13.63 12.26
N ARG A 168 7.75 -12.31 12.08
CA ARG A 168 8.64 -11.31 12.66
C ARG A 168 7.87 -10.42 13.63
N GLY A 169 7.95 -10.73 14.91
CA GLY A 169 7.22 -10.01 15.96
C GLY A 169 5.71 -10.13 15.75
N THR A 170 5.05 -9.05 15.33
CA THR A 170 3.61 -9.00 15.07
C THR A 170 3.22 -8.99 13.59
N THR A 171 4.20 -9.13 12.69
CA THR A 171 4.01 -9.14 11.25
C THR A 171 4.27 -10.52 10.68
N TYR A 172 3.36 -10.98 9.81
CA TYR A 172 3.48 -12.24 9.09
C TYR A 172 3.96 -11.94 7.68
N HIS A 173 5.12 -12.50 7.32
CA HIS A 173 5.71 -12.33 6.00
C HIS A 173 5.55 -13.61 5.20
N PHE A 174 4.75 -13.54 4.14
CA PHE A 174 4.58 -14.60 3.17
C PHE A 174 5.51 -14.36 1.98
N LYS A 175 6.34 -15.35 1.68
CA LYS A 175 7.21 -15.39 0.50
C LYS A 175 6.65 -16.44 -0.43
N ILE A 176 6.11 -15.99 -1.55
CA ILE A 176 5.41 -16.84 -2.52
C ILE A 176 6.27 -16.97 -3.76
N VAL A 177 6.44 -18.21 -4.22
CA VAL A 177 7.05 -18.52 -5.51
C VAL A 177 5.95 -19.04 -6.41
N GLU A 178 5.55 -18.24 -7.38
CA GLU A 178 4.54 -18.64 -8.35
C GLU A 178 5.07 -19.68 -9.34
N LYS A 179 4.15 -20.54 -9.78
CA LYS A 179 4.39 -21.46 -10.87
C LYS A 179 4.47 -20.69 -12.19
N ASN A 180 5.58 -20.84 -12.90
CA ASN A 180 5.75 -20.23 -14.21
C ASN A 180 5.26 -21.22 -15.28
N GLU A 181 3.94 -21.35 -15.44
CA GLU A 181 3.39 -22.12 -16.55
C GLU A 181 3.46 -21.28 -17.84
N PRO A 182 4.02 -21.81 -18.94
CA PRO A 182 3.85 -21.16 -20.23
C PRO A 182 2.34 -21.05 -20.48
N LYS A 183 1.87 -19.83 -20.78
CA LYS A 183 0.47 -19.62 -21.15
C LYS A 183 0.15 -20.62 -22.25
N LYS A 184 -0.76 -21.57 -21.99
CA LYS A 184 -1.31 -22.41 -23.05
C LYS A 184 -1.81 -21.46 -24.13
N GLU A 185 -1.21 -21.51 -25.31
CA GLU A 185 -1.72 -20.76 -26.44
C GLU A 185 -3.19 -21.16 -26.57
N LYS A 186 -4.09 -20.18 -26.47
CA LYS A 186 -5.51 -20.44 -26.73
C LYS A 186 -5.58 -21.05 -28.12
N GLU A 187 -6.21 -22.20 -28.27
CA GLU A 187 -6.49 -22.80 -29.58
C GLU A 187 -7.20 -21.73 -30.43
N GLN A 188 -6.46 -21.18 -31.39
CA GLN A 188 -6.98 -20.16 -32.28
C GLN A 188 -7.86 -20.87 -33.30
N ARG A 189 -9.07 -20.34 -33.50
CA ARG A 189 -9.95 -20.81 -34.57
C ARG A 189 -9.21 -20.68 -35.92
N PRO A 190 -9.48 -21.57 -36.89
CA PRO A 190 -8.95 -21.41 -38.24
C PRO A 190 -9.23 -20.02 -38.81
N GLN A 191 -8.20 -19.40 -39.39
CA GLN A 191 -8.27 -18.04 -39.92
C GLN A 191 -7.33 -17.88 -41.11
N ASN A 192 -7.71 -17.01 -42.04
CA ASN A 192 -6.85 -16.45 -43.08
C ASN A 192 -6.23 -15.14 -42.60
N LEU A 193 -5.18 -14.68 -43.27
CA LEU A 193 -4.71 -13.31 -43.17
C LEU A 193 -5.11 -12.55 -44.43
N VAL A 194 -5.85 -11.47 -44.27
CA VAL A 194 -6.31 -10.61 -45.36
C VAL A 194 -5.70 -9.22 -45.27
N ALA A 195 -5.72 -8.48 -46.37
CA ALA A 195 -5.19 -7.12 -46.45
C ALA A 195 -6.13 -6.12 -45.76
N LYS A 196 -5.65 -5.47 -44.71
CA LYS A 196 -6.34 -4.38 -44.00
C LYS A 196 -6.54 -3.14 -44.89
N LYS A 197 -5.64 -2.93 -45.85
CA LYS A 197 -5.55 -1.75 -46.72
C LYS A 197 -5.00 -2.16 -48.09
N GLU A 198 -5.29 -1.34 -49.08
CA GLU A 198 -4.63 -1.42 -50.39
C GLU A 198 -3.13 -1.12 -50.24
N ALA A 199 -2.29 -1.95 -50.84
CA ALA A 199 -0.83 -1.83 -50.71
C ALA A 199 -0.06 -2.54 -51.82
N ILE A 200 1.23 -2.24 -51.94
CA ILE A 200 2.19 -3.05 -52.71
C ILE A 200 3.03 -3.89 -51.74
N ILE A 201 3.02 -5.21 -51.91
CA ILE A 201 3.72 -6.13 -51.01
C ILE A 201 5.23 -5.89 -51.06
N THR A 202 5.82 -5.56 -49.92
CA THR A 202 7.27 -5.36 -49.80
C THR A 202 7.95 -6.63 -49.28
N LYS A 203 7.39 -7.22 -48.21
CA LYS A 203 7.97 -8.40 -47.55
C LYS A 203 6.90 -9.23 -46.86
N THR A 204 6.97 -10.54 -47.04
CA THR A 204 6.06 -11.52 -46.45
C THR A 204 6.85 -12.42 -45.50
N PHE A 205 6.38 -12.59 -44.27
CA PHE A 205 6.91 -13.55 -43.31
C PHE A 205 5.77 -14.40 -42.78
N VAL A 206 5.73 -15.68 -43.12
CA VAL A 206 4.64 -16.58 -42.76
C VAL A 206 5.19 -17.68 -41.86
N GLU A 207 4.63 -17.80 -40.65
CA GLU A 207 4.93 -18.88 -39.70
C GLU A 207 4.05 -20.10 -39.97
N VAL A 208 2.75 -19.86 -40.19
CA VAL A 208 1.72 -20.89 -40.39
C VAL A 208 0.77 -20.45 -41.51
N GLY A 209 0.49 -21.36 -42.46
CA GLY A 209 -0.37 -21.12 -43.62
C GLY A 209 0.41 -21.01 -44.94
N LYS A 210 -0.32 -20.82 -46.05
CA LYS A 210 0.25 -20.69 -47.40
C LYS A 210 0.16 -19.24 -47.88
N PRO A 211 1.30 -18.56 -48.16
CA PRO A 211 1.26 -17.23 -48.79
C PRO A 211 0.67 -17.34 -50.20
N VAL A 212 -0.27 -16.45 -50.53
CA VAL A 212 -0.89 -16.36 -51.86
C VAL A 212 -0.45 -15.13 -52.64
N VAL A 213 0.38 -14.28 -52.04
CA VAL A 213 0.94 -13.06 -52.64
C VAL A 213 2.46 -13.11 -52.69
N LEU A 214 3.04 -12.47 -53.70
CA LEU A 214 4.47 -12.34 -53.92
C LEU A 214 4.93 -10.90 -53.69
N LYS A 215 6.25 -10.72 -53.62
CA LYS A 215 6.85 -9.40 -53.50
C LYS A 215 6.55 -8.56 -54.76
N ASN A 216 6.17 -7.31 -54.53
CA ASN A 216 5.72 -6.31 -55.50
C ASN A 216 4.31 -6.53 -56.07
N ASP A 217 3.54 -7.49 -55.55
CA ASP A 217 2.14 -7.63 -55.92
C ASP A 217 1.32 -6.46 -55.36
N HIS A 218 0.37 -5.97 -56.16
CA HIS A 218 -0.65 -5.05 -55.70
C HIS A 218 -1.78 -5.86 -55.05
N VAL A 219 -2.22 -5.41 -53.88
CA VAL A 219 -3.31 -6.05 -53.14
C VAL A 219 -4.38 -5.03 -52.78
N GLU A 220 -5.64 -5.44 -52.90
CA GLU A 220 -6.79 -4.64 -52.49
C GLU A 220 -7.20 -4.96 -51.05
N LYS A 221 -7.91 -4.02 -50.41
CA LYS A 221 -8.45 -4.24 -49.07
C LYS A 221 -9.41 -5.44 -49.05
N GLY A 222 -9.14 -6.40 -48.15
CA GLY A 222 -9.90 -7.64 -47.99
C GLY A 222 -9.34 -8.82 -48.78
N GLN A 223 -8.36 -8.61 -49.66
CA GLN A 223 -7.73 -9.70 -50.41
C GLN A 223 -6.94 -10.64 -49.48
N ILE A 224 -7.03 -11.95 -49.72
CA ILE A 224 -6.27 -12.96 -48.97
C ILE A 224 -4.78 -12.77 -49.27
N LEU A 225 -3.98 -12.67 -48.21
CA LEU A 225 -2.52 -12.59 -48.24
C LEU A 225 -1.89 -13.93 -47.87
N VAL A 226 -2.45 -14.59 -46.85
CA VAL A 226 -2.06 -15.92 -46.41
C VAL A 226 -3.30 -16.77 -46.18
N SER A 227 -3.40 -17.88 -46.89
CA SER A 227 -4.46 -18.87 -46.70
C SER A 227 -4.16 -19.78 -45.51
N GLY A 228 -5.14 -19.93 -44.61
CA GLY A 228 -5.17 -20.94 -43.56
C GLY A 228 -5.59 -22.32 -44.08
N ILE A 229 -5.99 -22.44 -45.35
CA ILE A 229 -6.29 -23.71 -46.02
C ILE A 229 -5.17 -24.02 -47.00
N TYR A 230 -4.50 -25.16 -46.82
CA TYR A 230 -3.48 -25.65 -47.75
C TYR A 230 -3.45 -27.19 -47.78
N GLY A 231 -2.99 -27.77 -48.89
CA GLY A 231 -3.04 -29.21 -49.15
C GLY A 231 -3.65 -29.50 -50.52
N ASN A 232 -3.95 -30.77 -50.79
CA ASN A 232 -4.67 -31.19 -51.99
C ASN A 232 -6.19 -31.01 -51.79
N GLU A 233 -6.93 -30.86 -52.90
CA GLU A 233 -8.40 -30.71 -52.88
C GLU A 233 -9.10 -31.88 -52.17
N GLU A 234 -8.54 -33.09 -52.24
CA GLU A 234 -9.07 -34.28 -51.56
C GLU A 234 -8.78 -34.31 -50.05
N SER A 235 -7.83 -33.52 -49.54
CA SER A 235 -7.44 -33.51 -48.12
C SER A 235 -6.89 -32.14 -47.68
N PRO A 236 -7.75 -31.10 -47.54
CA PRO A 236 -7.32 -29.78 -47.10
C PRO A 236 -6.93 -29.79 -45.62
N THR A 237 -5.74 -29.26 -45.30
CA THR A 237 -5.33 -28.99 -43.92
C THR A 237 -5.76 -27.57 -43.57
N ILE A 238 -6.54 -27.46 -42.50
CA ILE A 238 -7.09 -26.20 -42.01
C ILE A 238 -6.30 -25.77 -40.76
N VAL A 239 -5.68 -24.60 -40.83
CA VAL A 239 -4.88 -24.02 -39.73
C VAL A 239 -5.29 -22.58 -39.42
N SER A 240 -4.87 -22.09 -38.27
CA SER A 240 -4.86 -20.65 -37.99
C SER A 240 -3.64 -20.03 -38.66
N ALA A 241 -3.83 -19.27 -39.74
CA ALA A 241 -2.73 -18.60 -40.42
C ALA A 241 -2.08 -17.56 -39.48
N LYS A 242 -0.75 -17.61 -39.40
CA LYS A 242 0.09 -16.71 -38.60
C LYS A 242 1.23 -16.19 -39.47
N GLY A 243 1.38 -14.88 -39.52
CA GLY A 243 2.35 -14.22 -40.37
C GLY A 243 2.23 -12.70 -40.32
N ILE A 244 3.28 -12.04 -40.81
CA ILE A 244 3.39 -10.59 -40.92
C ILE A 244 3.62 -10.28 -42.39
N VAL A 245 2.80 -9.40 -42.95
CA VAL A 245 2.91 -8.99 -44.35
C VAL A 245 3.10 -7.48 -44.39
N TYR A 246 4.29 -7.05 -44.77
CA TYR A 246 4.62 -5.65 -44.94
C TYR A 246 4.24 -5.19 -46.34
N GLY A 247 3.42 -4.14 -46.40
CA GLY A 247 3.01 -3.48 -47.64
C GLY A 247 3.34 -1.99 -47.61
N GLU A 248 3.66 -1.45 -48.79
CA GLU A 248 3.74 -0.01 -49.01
C GLU A 248 2.32 0.55 -49.16
N THR A 249 1.92 1.43 -48.25
CA THR A 249 0.64 2.12 -48.19
C THR A 249 0.83 3.62 -48.32
N TRP A 250 -0.22 4.33 -48.73
CA TRP A 250 -0.18 5.77 -48.95
C TRP A 250 -1.18 6.53 -48.08
N TYR A 251 -0.72 7.64 -47.51
CA TYR A 251 -1.53 8.52 -46.66
C TYR A 251 -1.50 9.95 -47.16
N THR A 252 -2.64 10.61 -47.06
CA THR A 252 -2.74 12.05 -47.30
C THR A 252 -3.09 12.75 -46.00
N SER A 253 -2.23 13.68 -45.56
CA SER A 253 -2.45 14.52 -44.38
C SER A 253 -2.62 15.97 -44.80
N LYS A 254 -3.72 16.59 -44.37
CA LYS A 254 -3.99 18.01 -44.57
C LYS A 254 -3.77 18.72 -43.25
N VAL A 255 -2.89 19.71 -43.23
CA VAL A 255 -2.56 20.47 -42.03
C VAL A 255 -2.65 21.96 -42.31
N ASP A 256 -3.34 22.66 -41.42
CA ASP A 256 -3.52 24.10 -41.47
C ASP A 256 -2.73 24.75 -40.33
N VAL A 257 -1.83 25.68 -40.65
CA VAL A 257 -0.98 26.36 -39.68
C VAL A 257 -1.23 27.86 -39.72
N PRO A 258 -1.80 28.47 -38.66
CA PRO A 258 -1.98 29.92 -38.61
C PRO A 258 -0.63 30.63 -38.58
N LEU A 259 -0.44 31.63 -39.45
CA LEU A 259 0.81 32.41 -39.51
C LEU A 259 0.96 33.32 -38.29
N LYS A 260 -0.16 33.79 -37.73
CA LYS A 260 -0.21 34.57 -36.49
C LYS A 260 -1.10 33.86 -35.50
N THR A 261 -0.57 33.56 -34.32
CA THR A 261 -1.31 32.88 -33.25
C THR A 261 -1.10 33.62 -31.94
N GLN A 262 -2.17 33.87 -31.20
CA GLN A 262 -2.09 34.37 -29.84
C GLN A 262 -2.23 33.18 -28.88
N PHE A 263 -1.33 33.08 -27.91
CA PHE A 263 -1.33 31.99 -26.94
C PHE A 263 -1.08 32.55 -25.54
N GLN A 264 -1.71 31.93 -24.55
CA GLN A 264 -1.51 32.27 -23.14
C GLN A 264 -0.29 31.49 -22.63
N VAL A 265 0.66 32.21 -22.04
CA VAL A 265 1.85 31.62 -21.41
C VAL A 265 1.89 31.97 -19.94
N TYR A 266 2.39 31.05 -19.12
CA TYR A 266 2.68 31.34 -17.72
C TYR A 266 3.95 32.19 -17.64
N THR A 267 3.89 33.31 -16.90
CA THR A 267 5.06 34.18 -16.68
C THR A 267 6.08 33.56 -15.73
N GLY A 268 5.66 32.51 -14.99
CA GLY A 268 6.44 31.90 -13.91
C GLY A 268 6.12 32.49 -12.52
N ASN A 269 5.36 33.60 -12.47
CA ASN A 269 4.87 34.14 -11.20
C ASN A 269 3.72 33.29 -10.68
N VAL A 270 3.87 32.81 -9.44
CA VAL A 270 2.91 31.91 -8.79
C VAL A 270 2.76 32.32 -7.34
N TYR A 271 1.53 32.33 -6.85
CA TYR A 271 1.25 32.34 -5.42
C TYR A 271 0.28 31.21 -5.04
N ASN A 272 0.32 30.81 -3.78
CA ASN A 272 -0.50 29.72 -3.26
C ASN A 272 -1.50 30.26 -2.24
N GLU A 273 -2.74 29.83 -2.37
CA GLU A 273 -3.77 30.02 -1.36
C GLU A 273 -4.11 28.69 -0.72
N HIS A 274 -4.35 28.72 0.58
CA HIS A 274 -4.63 27.54 1.36
C HIS A 274 -6.00 27.67 1.99
N PHE A 275 -6.80 26.63 1.82
CA PHE A 275 -8.17 26.56 2.29
C PHE A 275 -8.39 25.31 3.12
N LEU A 276 -9.21 25.46 4.15
CA LEU A 276 -9.81 24.36 4.87
C LEU A 276 -11.28 24.29 4.46
N LYS A 277 -11.67 23.16 3.87
CA LYS A 277 -13.05 22.88 3.50
C LYS A 277 -13.69 22.02 4.58
N PHE A 278 -14.78 22.52 5.16
CA PHE A 278 -15.60 21.80 6.14
C PHE A 278 -17.02 21.70 5.57
N TRP A 279 -17.46 20.49 5.22
CA TRP A 279 -18.67 20.28 4.40
C TRP A 279 -18.67 21.12 3.11
N ASP A 280 -19.63 22.05 2.96
CA ASP A 280 -19.76 22.95 1.81
C ASP A 280 -19.09 24.31 2.01
N THR A 281 -18.60 24.60 3.22
CA THR A 281 -17.96 25.87 3.53
C THR A 281 -16.46 25.78 3.26
N LYS A 282 -15.96 26.65 2.36
CA LYS A 282 -14.53 26.81 2.06
C LYS A 282 -13.99 28.01 2.83
N ILE A 283 -13.09 27.80 3.79
CA ILE A 283 -12.49 28.85 4.62
C ILE A 283 -11.04 29.04 4.21
N LYS A 284 -10.66 30.25 3.80
CA LYS A 284 -9.25 30.60 3.51
C LYS A 284 -8.48 30.68 4.83
N ILE A 285 -7.43 29.88 4.96
CA ILE A 285 -6.58 29.81 6.17
C ILE A 285 -5.23 30.50 5.99
N TRP A 286 -4.73 30.59 4.75
CA TRP A 286 -3.45 31.24 4.44
C TRP A 286 -3.45 31.71 2.98
N GLY A 287 -2.62 32.70 2.67
CA GLY A 287 -2.44 33.19 1.30
C GLY A 287 -3.42 34.31 0.97
N PHE A 288 -3.62 35.24 1.90
CA PHE A 288 -4.48 36.42 1.74
C PHE A 288 -3.86 37.50 0.81
N GLN A 289 -3.08 37.07 -0.18
CA GLN A 289 -2.59 37.99 -1.21
C GLN A 289 -3.77 38.36 -2.11
N HIS A 290 -3.90 39.64 -2.43
CA HIS A 290 -4.94 40.11 -3.34
C HIS A 290 -4.50 39.80 -4.78
N ASP A 291 -5.45 39.55 -5.69
CA ASP A 291 -5.17 39.29 -7.10
C ASP A 291 -4.37 40.43 -7.72
N LYS A 292 -3.04 40.23 -7.81
CA LYS A 292 -2.11 41.18 -8.43
C LYS A 292 -2.03 41.01 -9.95
N TYR A 293 -2.51 39.89 -10.46
CA TYR A 293 -2.34 39.49 -11.85
C TYR A 293 -3.51 40.00 -12.68
N LYS A 294 -3.22 40.62 -13.82
CA LYS A 294 -4.25 41.07 -14.77
C LYS A 294 -5.02 39.88 -15.36
N ARG A 295 -4.32 38.75 -15.55
CA ARG A 295 -4.88 37.46 -15.94
C ARG A 295 -4.17 36.36 -15.18
N SER A 296 -4.94 35.40 -14.71
CA SER A 296 -4.43 34.27 -13.95
C SER A 296 -5.26 33.03 -14.21
N ARG A 297 -4.62 31.88 -13.98
CA ARG A 297 -5.29 30.58 -13.97
C ARG A 297 -5.03 29.89 -12.65
N THR A 298 -6.11 29.39 -12.06
CA THR A 298 -6.09 28.74 -10.76
C THR A 298 -6.23 27.24 -10.93
N GLU A 299 -5.28 26.50 -10.38
CA GLU A 299 -5.33 25.03 -10.29
C GLU A 299 -5.54 24.63 -8.83
N SER A 300 -6.65 23.96 -8.54
CA SER A 300 -7.00 23.53 -7.18
C SER A 300 -6.61 22.07 -6.96
N VAL A 301 -5.83 21.81 -5.90
CA VAL A 301 -5.47 20.46 -5.46
C VAL A 301 -6.10 20.16 -4.11
N LYS A 302 -7.03 19.20 -4.09
CA LYS A 302 -7.78 18.78 -2.91
C LYS A 302 -7.16 17.56 -2.24
N HIS A 303 -6.98 17.64 -0.93
CA HIS A 303 -6.48 16.57 -0.06
C HIS A 303 -7.52 16.24 1.00
N ASP A 304 -8.22 15.11 0.82
CA ASP A 304 -9.17 14.63 1.81
C ASP A 304 -8.45 14.03 3.02
N VAL A 305 -8.88 14.41 4.23
CA VAL A 305 -8.28 13.89 5.46
C VAL A 305 -8.90 12.52 5.78
N LYS A 306 -8.06 11.47 5.76
CA LYS A 306 -8.47 10.09 6.10
C LYS A 306 -7.95 9.69 7.46
N LEU A 307 -8.84 9.21 8.32
CA LEU A 307 -8.50 8.70 9.65
C LEU A 307 -9.09 7.30 9.82
N PHE A 308 -8.25 6.30 10.11
CA PHE A 308 -8.65 4.88 10.28
C PHE A 308 -9.49 4.30 9.13
N GLY A 309 -9.29 4.78 7.90
CA GLY A 309 -10.06 4.35 6.72
C GLY A 309 -11.36 5.12 6.47
N PHE A 310 -11.75 6.02 7.36
CA PHE A 310 -12.89 6.94 7.16
C PHE A 310 -12.40 8.28 6.61
N THR A 311 -13.07 8.79 5.57
CA THR A 311 -12.87 10.16 5.08
C THR A 311 -13.62 11.13 5.99
N LEU A 312 -12.88 12.00 6.68
CA LEU A 312 -13.46 13.04 7.53
C LEU A 312 -14.18 14.10 6.66
N PRO A 313 -15.18 14.81 7.19
CA PRO A 313 -15.86 15.91 6.49
C PRO A 313 -14.98 17.17 6.36
N ILE A 314 -13.66 17.02 6.52
CA ILE A 314 -12.66 18.08 6.45
C ILE A 314 -11.68 17.73 5.35
N ALA A 315 -11.46 18.66 4.44
CA ALA A 315 -10.45 18.55 3.39
C ALA A 315 -9.56 19.79 3.38
N TYR A 316 -8.29 19.59 3.08
CA TYR A 316 -7.35 20.66 2.81
C TYR A 316 -7.30 20.90 1.30
N GLU A 317 -7.44 22.14 0.87
CA GLU A 317 -7.41 22.52 -0.54
C GLU A 317 -6.34 23.57 -0.75
N LYS A 318 -5.47 23.34 -1.73
CA LYS A 318 -4.42 24.27 -2.13
C LYS A 318 -4.73 24.78 -3.53
N ASP A 319 -4.97 26.07 -3.65
CA ASP A 319 -5.14 26.73 -4.93
C ASP A 319 -3.80 27.34 -5.36
N VAL A 320 -3.31 26.91 -6.52
CA VAL A 320 -2.10 27.42 -7.13
C VAL A 320 -2.51 28.40 -8.21
N VAL A 321 -2.33 29.69 -7.95
CA VAL A 321 -2.68 30.77 -8.88
C VAL A 321 -1.43 31.13 -9.68
N ARG A 322 -1.48 30.91 -11.00
CA ARG A 322 -0.38 31.26 -11.92
C ARG A 322 -0.78 32.47 -12.75
N GLU A 323 0.12 33.44 -12.88
CA GLU A 323 -0.07 34.56 -13.79
C GLU A 323 0.07 34.12 -15.25
N GLU A 324 -0.83 34.61 -16.09
CA GLU A 324 -0.83 34.39 -17.53
C GLU A 324 -0.61 35.71 -18.29
N GLU A 325 0.18 35.64 -19.34
CA GLU A 325 0.36 36.73 -20.31
C GLU A 325 0.02 36.26 -21.72
N GLU A 326 -0.46 37.18 -22.55
CA GLU A 326 -0.63 36.93 -23.97
C GLU A 326 0.71 37.04 -24.67
N ALA A 327 1.13 35.94 -25.29
CA ALA A 327 2.25 35.93 -26.21
C ALA A 327 1.72 35.82 -27.65
N ASN A 328 2.29 36.61 -28.55
CA ASN A 328 2.01 36.54 -29.97
C ASN A 328 3.12 35.73 -30.65
N ARG A 329 2.74 34.70 -31.41
CA ARG A 329 3.65 33.93 -32.26
C ARG A 329 3.38 34.29 -33.70
N GLU A 330 4.42 34.72 -34.38
CA GLU A 330 4.38 34.91 -35.83
C GLU A 330 5.35 33.92 -36.48
N TYR A 331 4.86 33.21 -37.50
CA TYR A 331 5.67 32.32 -38.31
C TYR A 331 5.95 32.96 -39.66
N THR A 332 7.20 32.82 -40.10
CA THR A 332 7.51 32.90 -41.54
C THR A 332 6.94 31.68 -42.26
N GLU A 333 6.67 31.78 -43.56
CA GLU A 333 6.18 30.63 -44.34
C GLU A 333 7.08 29.39 -44.23
N LYS A 334 8.41 29.59 -44.17
CA LYS A 334 9.38 28.49 -44.01
C LYS A 334 9.24 27.81 -42.65
N GLN A 335 9.05 28.59 -41.59
CA GLN A 335 8.83 28.05 -40.23
C GLN A 335 7.46 27.36 -40.13
N ALA A 336 6.41 27.97 -40.68
CA ALA A 336 5.07 27.38 -40.71
C ALA A 336 5.07 26.05 -41.47
N LEU A 337 5.80 25.94 -42.58
CA LEU A 337 5.94 24.68 -43.33
C LEU A 337 6.64 23.59 -42.51
N LYS A 338 7.71 23.94 -41.77
CA LYS A 338 8.39 22.99 -40.89
C LYS A 338 7.44 22.47 -39.79
N VAL A 339 6.71 23.38 -39.16
CA VAL A 339 5.71 23.04 -38.14
C VAL A 339 4.57 22.20 -38.72
N ALA A 340 4.12 22.50 -39.95
CA ALA A 340 3.11 21.71 -40.65
C ALA A 340 3.56 20.27 -40.86
N LYS A 341 4.82 20.06 -41.30
CA LYS A 341 5.43 18.73 -41.45
C LYS A 341 5.51 17.98 -40.12
N GLU A 342 5.98 18.64 -39.06
CA GLU A 342 6.08 18.03 -37.72
C GLU A 342 4.69 17.63 -37.17
N MET A 343 3.67 18.47 -37.36
CA MET A 343 2.30 18.16 -36.96
C MET A 343 1.72 17.00 -37.76
N ALA A 344 1.88 17.01 -39.09
CA ALA A 344 1.40 15.93 -39.97
C ALA A 344 2.06 14.58 -39.62
N GLU A 345 3.37 14.56 -39.39
CA GLU A 345 4.09 13.35 -39.00
C GLU A 345 3.62 12.82 -37.64
N LYS A 346 3.39 13.72 -36.67
CA LYS A 346 2.89 13.35 -35.34
C LYS A 346 1.47 12.79 -35.39
N GLU A 347 0.60 13.33 -36.23
CA GLU A 347 -0.75 12.80 -36.44
C GLU A 347 -0.73 11.46 -37.15
N LEU A 348 0.14 11.29 -38.15
CA LEU A 348 0.31 10.03 -38.86
C LEU A 348 0.80 8.93 -37.91
N LYS A 349 1.83 9.20 -37.11
CA LYS A 349 2.37 8.24 -36.12
C LYS A 349 1.34 7.74 -35.11
N LYS A 350 0.29 8.51 -34.80
CA LYS A 350 -0.81 8.05 -33.93
C LYS A 350 -1.70 6.98 -34.58
N LYS A 351 -1.71 6.90 -35.91
CA LYS A 351 -2.54 5.97 -36.70
C LYS A 351 -1.78 4.73 -37.17
N LEU A 352 -0.46 4.75 -37.08
CA LEU A 352 0.41 3.68 -37.55
C LEU A 352 0.73 2.68 -36.42
N ASP A 353 0.99 1.43 -36.80
CA ASP A 353 1.46 0.40 -35.87
C ASP A 353 2.91 0.69 -35.42
N GLU A 354 3.33 0.18 -34.26
CA GLU A 354 4.65 0.46 -33.65
C GLU A 354 5.85 0.17 -34.57
N HIS A 355 5.69 -0.75 -35.52
CA HIS A 355 6.74 -1.21 -36.43
C HIS A 355 6.64 -0.59 -37.84
N ALA A 356 5.77 0.39 -38.05
CA ALA A 356 5.61 1.05 -39.33
C ALA A 356 6.76 2.05 -39.59
N MET A 357 7.21 2.12 -40.85
CA MET A 357 8.31 2.99 -41.28
C MET A 357 7.83 3.95 -42.37
N ILE A 358 7.98 5.25 -42.15
CA ILE A 358 7.73 6.27 -43.18
C ILE A 358 8.92 6.27 -44.14
N VAL A 359 8.68 5.94 -45.40
CA VAL A 359 9.71 5.85 -46.45
C VAL A 359 9.90 7.19 -47.14
N SER A 360 8.82 7.92 -47.41
CA SER A 360 8.90 9.22 -48.07
C SER A 360 7.76 10.16 -47.68
N ASP A 361 8.03 11.45 -47.70
CA ASP A 361 7.05 12.54 -47.61
C ASP A 361 7.16 13.46 -48.84
N LYS A 362 6.03 13.71 -49.52
CA LYS A 362 5.93 14.63 -50.66
C LYS A 362 4.89 15.70 -50.38
N ILE A 363 5.20 16.94 -50.70
CA ILE A 363 4.23 18.04 -50.62
C ILE A 363 3.43 18.04 -51.92
N LEU A 364 2.11 17.83 -51.83
CA LEU A 364 1.21 17.89 -52.98
C LEU A 364 0.73 19.31 -53.25
N SER A 365 0.40 20.06 -52.20
CA SER A 365 -0.02 21.46 -52.31
C SER A 365 0.43 22.29 -51.11
N LYS A 366 0.69 23.57 -51.38
CA LYS A 366 1.05 24.59 -50.40
C LYS A 366 0.34 25.89 -50.80
N GLU A 367 -0.62 26.31 -49.99
CA GLU A 367 -1.42 27.51 -50.24
C GLU A 367 -1.48 28.37 -48.97
N VAL A 368 -1.45 29.69 -49.13
CA VAL A 368 -1.65 30.64 -48.02
C VAL A 368 -2.99 31.32 -48.25
N GLU A 369 -3.97 30.98 -47.43
CA GLU A 369 -5.33 31.54 -47.50
C GLU A 369 -5.76 32.04 -46.12
N ALA A 370 -6.40 33.21 -46.07
CA ALA A 370 -6.95 33.78 -44.84
C ALA A 370 -5.96 33.85 -43.65
N GLY A 371 -4.67 34.08 -43.91
CA GLY A 371 -3.63 34.15 -42.88
C GLY A 371 -3.18 32.80 -42.30
N GLN A 372 -3.57 31.70 -42.95
CA GLN A 372 -3.17 30.33 -42.60
C GLN A 372 -2.44 29.67 -43.77
N LEU A 373 -1.40 28.90 -43.46
CA LEU A 373 -0.71 28.04 -44.42
C LEU A 373 -1.40 26.68 -44.44
N LYS A 374 -2.04 26.33 -45.55
CA LYS A 374 -2.63 25.01 -45.81
C LYS A 374 -1.62 24.17 -46.58
N VAL A 375 -1.29 23.00 -46.03
CA VAL A 375 -0.32 22.07 -46.64
C VAL A 375 -0.95 20.69 -46.76
N THR A 376 -0.90 20.12 -47.97
CA THR A 376 -1.26 18.72 -48.21
C THR A 376 0.02 17.91 -48.40
N LEU A 377 0.24 16.95 -47.50
CA LEU A 377 1.38 16.04 -47.51
C LEU A 377 0.92 14.63 -47.89
N HIS A 378 1.67 14.00 -48.77
CA HIS A 378 1.52 12.60 -49.14
C HIS A 378 2.66 11.79 -48.55
N TYR A 379 2.34 10.72 -47.84
CA TYR A 379 3.29 9.85 -47.18
C TYR A 379 3.23 8.46 -47.76
N THR A 380 4.41 7.90 -48.03
CA THR A 380 4.60 6.49 -48.32
C THR A 380 5.05 5.79 -47.05
N VAL A 381 4.33 4.77 -46.60
CA VAL A 381 4.58 4.07 -45.35
C VAL A 381 4.66 2.57 -45.61
N VAL A 382 5.67 1.91 -45.04
CA VAL A 382 5.73 0.44 -44.98
C VAL A 382 5.22 0.01 -43.62
N GLU A 383 4.07 -0.69 -43.60
CA GLU A 383 3.41 -1.15 -42.38
C GLU A 383 2.94 -2.61 -42.53
N ASN A 384 2.60 -3.26 -41.40
CA ASN A 384 1.95 -4.57 -41.46
C ASN A 384 0.51 -4.40 -41.91
N ILE A 385 0.16 -5.00 -43.04
CA ILE A 385 -1.19 -4.94 -43.60
C ILE A 385 -2.00 -6.21 -43.35
N ALA A 386 -1.43 -7.22 -42.66
CA ALA A 386 -2.12 -8.47 -42.37
C ALA A 386 -3.10 -8.33 -41.21
N GLU A 387 -4.37 -8.67 -41.45
CA GLU A 387 -5.44 -8.73 -40.45
C GLU A 387 -6.07 -10.14 -40.45
N PRO A 388 -6.34 -10.75 -39.28
CA PRO A 388 -6.95 -12.08 -39.21
C PRO A 388 -8.43 -12.04 -39.62
N GLN A 389 -8.81 -12.93 -40.53
CA GLN A 389 -10.20 -13.17 -40.94
C GLN A 389 -10.57 -14.63 -40.65
N PRO A 390 -11.58 -14.92 -39.80
CA PRO A 390 -12.04 -16.28 -39.56
C PRO A 390 -12.45 -16.98 -40.86
N ILE A 391 -12.12 -18.26 -40.99
CA ILE A 391 -12.57 -19.10 -42.11
C ILE A 391 -14.02 -19.52 -41.81
N SER A 392 -14.93 -19.26 -42.75
CA SER A 392 -16.32 -19.69 -42.66
C SER A 392 -16.53 -21.09 -43.25
N GLU A 393 -17.59 -21.79 -42.88
CA GLU A 393 -17.88 -23.14 -43.41
C GLU A 393 -18.10 -23.14 -44.94
N SER A 394 -18.59 -22.03 -45.52
CA SER A 394 -18.73 -21.85 -46.97
C SER A 394 -17.40 -21.79 -47.70
N ASP A 395 -16.34 -21.26 -47.06
CA ASP A 395 -15.00 -21.17 -47.67
C ASP A 395 -14.31 -22.55 -47.76
N ILE A 396 -14.81 -23.54 -47.01
CA ILE A 396 -14.27 -24.90 -46.96
C ILE A 396 -14.91 -25.78 -48.05
N GLN A 397 -16.15 -25.48 -48.47
CA GLN A 397 -16.91 -26.31 -49.40
C GLN A 397 -16.79 -25.92 -50.89
N GLY A 398 -16.23 -24.74 -51.21
CA GLY A 398 -15.88 -24.35 -52.57
C GLY A 398 -17.06 -24.40 -53.55
N ASP A 399 -17.89 -23.35 -53.56
CA ASP A 399 -18.85 -23.11 -54.65
C ASP A 399 -18.18 -22.49 -55.89
#